data_AF-A0A7W2YD42-F1
#
_entry.id   AF-A0A7W2YD42-F1
#
_cell.length_a   1.000
_cell.length_b   1.000
_cell.length_c   1.000
_cell.angle_alpha   90.00
_cell.angle_beta   90.00
_cell.angle_gamma   90.00
#
_symmetry.space_group_name_H-M   'P 1'
#
loop_
_entity.id
_entity.type
_entity.pdbx_description
1 polymer ?
#
loop_
_entity_poly.entity_id
_entity_poly.type
_entity_poly.pdbx_seq_one_letter_code
_entity_poly.pdbx_strand_id
1 'polypeptide(L)' 'MEQRKLTRLNDLFEKAVADKANVIERRELKVLYQEYIDDGREIVLPVQVAIYHQHATAS' A
#
# COMPACT_ATOMS: atom_id res chain seq x y z
N MET A 1 -0.74 7.88 -4.76
CA MET A 1 -1.00 6.95 -5.88
C MET A 1 -1.49 7.78 -7.06
N GLU A 2 -1.00 7.51 -8.26
CA GLU A 2 -1.36 8.31 -9.44
C GLU A 2 -2.75 7.97 -10.00
N GLN A 3 -3.43 8.95 -10.63
CA GLN A 3 -4.78 8.77 -11.20
C GLN A 3 -4.88 7.61 -12.19
N ARG A 4 -3.86 7.40 -13.04
CA ARG A 4 -3.84 6.27 -13.99
C ARG A 4 -3.86 4.92 -13.27
N LYS A 5 -3.13 4.80 -12.17
CA LYS A 5 -3.11 3.59 -11.36
C LYS A 5 -4.44 3.38 -10.65
N LEU A 6 -5.08 4.45 -10.17
CA LEU A 6 -6.42 4.39 -9.58
C LEU A 6 -7.47 3.89 -10.58
N THR A 7 -7.47 4.41 -11.81
CA THR A 7 -8.35 3.91 -12.88
C THR A 7 -8.08 2.44 -13.14
N ARG A 8 -6.80 2.04 -13.26
CA ARG A 8 -6.43 0.64 -13.46
C ARG A 8 -6.86 -0.27 -12.31
N LEU A 9 -6.76 0.20 -11.07
CA LEU A 9 -7.21 -0.52 -9.88
C LEU A 9 -8.73 -0.78 -9.96
N ASN A 10 -9.51 0.23 -10.32
CA ASN A 10 -10.97 0.09 -10.46
C ASN A 10 -11.34 -0.91 -11.57
N ASP A 11 -10.72 -0.80 -12.75
CA ASP A 11 -10.99 -1.72 -13.87
C ASP A 11 -10.71 -3.18 -13.48
N LEU A 12 -9.59 -3.42 -12.77
CA LEU A 12 -9.21 -4.74 -12.31
C LEU A 12 -10.11 -5.24 -11.18
N PHE A 13 -10.56 -4.36 -10.29
CA PHE A 13 -11.52 -4.68 -9.25
C PHE A 13 -12.85 -5.15 -9.85
N GLU A 14 -13.42 -4.39 -10.80
CA GLU A 14 -14.65 -4.76 -11.49
C GLU A 14 -14.53 -6.12 -12.21
N LYS A 15 -13.40 -6.34 -12.90
CA LYS A 15 -13.10 -7.64 -13.53
C LYS A 15 -13.00 -8.78 -12.54
N ALA A 16 -12.38 -8.55 -11.39
CA ALA A 16 -12.24 -9.57 -10.34
C ALA A 16 -13.58 -9.91 -9.69
N VAL A 17 -14.43 -8.91 -9.44
CA VAL A 17 -15.80 -9.09 -8.94
C VAL A 17 -16.66 -9.84 -9.95
N ALA A 18 -16.48 -9.59 -11.24
CA ALA A 18 -17.16 -10.31 -12.32
C ALA A 18 -16.58 -11.72 -12.59
N ASP A 19 -15.60 -12.18 -11.79
CA ASP A 19 -14.83 -13.42 -11.96
C ASP A 19 -14.17 -13.58 -13.35
N LYS A 20 -13.87 -12.47 -14.01
CA LYS A 20 -13.23 -12.41 -15.33
C LYS A 20 -11.73 -12.11 -15.26
N ALA A 21 -11.22 -11.73 -14.09
CA ALA A 21 -9.81 -11.42 -13.90
C ALA A 21 -8.94 -12.69 -13.95
N ASN A 22 -7.92 -12.68 -14.81
CA ASN A 22 -6.92 -13.74 -14.88
C ASN A 22 -5.90 -13.66 -13.72
N VAL A 23 -5.01 -14.65 -13.61
CA VAL A 23 -4.02 -14.73 -12.51
C VAL A 23 -3.06 -13.53 -12.49
N ILE A 24 -2.67 -13.01 -13.66
CA ILE A 24 -1.78 -11.86 -13.78
C ILE A 24 -2.50 -10.60 -13.29
N GLU A 25 -3.73 -10.39 -13.76
CA GLU A 25 -4.60 -9.29 -13.36
C GLU A 25 -4.89 -9.31 -11.85
N ARG A 26 -5.12 -10.48 -11.25
CA ARG A 26 -5.32 -10.61 -9.79
C ARG A 26 -4.07 -10.26 -8.99
N ARG A 27 -2.88 -10.62 -9.50
CA ARG A 27 -1.61 -10.25 -8.87
C ARG A 27 -1.37 -8.74 -8.97
N GLU A 28 -1.61 -8.16 -10.14
CA GLU A 28 -1.53 -6.72 -10.37
C GLU A 28 -2.49 -5.96 -9.43
N LEU A 29 -3.75 -6.42 -9.34
CA LEU A 29 -4.76 -5.85 -8.45
C LEU A 29 -4.30 -5.86 -6.99
N LYS A 30 -3.70 -6.97 -6.52
CA LYS A 30 -3.17 -7.05 -5.14
C LYS A 30 -2.09 -5.99 -4.87
N VAL A 31 -1.19 -5.77 -5.82
CA VAL A 31 -0.12 -4.77 -5.68
C VAL A 31 -0.71 -3.35 -5.66
N LEU A 32 -1.64 -3.06 -6.58
CA LEU A 32 -2.29 -1.75 -6.65
C LEU A 32 -3.12 -1.44 -5.40
N TYR A 33 -3.81 -2.44 -4.84
CA TYR A 33 -4.54 -2.28 -3.58
C TYR A 33 -3.62 -1.95 -2.42
N GLN A 34 -2.46 -2.61 -2.33
CA GLN A 34 -1.49 -2.32 -1.30
C GLN A 34 -0.94 -0.89 -1.45
N GLU A 35 -0.58 -0.49 -2.67
CA GLU A 35 -0.15 0.89 -2.96
C GLU A 35 -1.23 1.92 -2.59
N TYR A 36 -2.50 1.64 -2.88
CA TYR A 36 -3.63 2.50 -2.52
C TYR A 36 -3.80 2.62 -0.99
N ILE A 37 -3.68 1.51 -0.26
CA ILE A 37 -3.80 1.48 1.20
C ILE A 37 -2.66 2.27 1.84
N ASP A 38 -1.44 2.12 1.31
CA ASP A 38 -0.24 2.77 1.83
C ASP A 38 -0.16 4.24 1.42
N ASP A 39 -0.92 4.66 0.40
CA ASP A 39 -0.96 6.05 -0.04
C ASP A 39 -1.51 6.97 1.05
N GLY A 40 -0.67 7.92 1.49
CA GLY A 40 -1.01 8.87 2.55
C GLY A 40 -0.95 8.30 3.97
N ARG A 41 -0.60 7.02 4.15
CA ARG A 41 -0.17 6.53 5.47
C ARG A 41 1.29 6.95 5.65
N GLU A 42 1.54 7.84 6.60
CA GLU A 42 2.90 7.95 7.13
C GLU A 42 3.29 6.55 7.59
N ILE A 43 4.36 6.00 7.00
CA ILE A 43 4.94 4.76 7.49
C ILE A 43 5.46 5.11 8.88
N VAL A 44 4.60 4.91 9.89
CA VAL A 44 4.97 5.09 11.28
C VAL A 44 6.05 4.04 11.50
N LEU A 45 7.31 4.48 11.42
CA LEU A 45 8.43 3.72 11.94
C LEU A 45 8.00 3.28 13.33
N PRO A 46 8.08 1.98 13.67
CA PRO A 46 7.59 1.50 14.95
C PRO A 46 8.16 2.41 16.03
N VAL A 47 7.26 2.97 16.85
CA VAL A 47 7.52 3.97 17.90
C VAL A 47 8.65 3.57 18.86
N GLN A 48 9.08 2.30 18.82
CA GLN A 48 10.28 1.82 19.49
C GLN A 48 11.56 2.56 19.09
N VAL A 49 11.73 3.04 17.84
CA VAL A 49 13.00 3.71 17.45
C VAL A 49 13.09 5.14 17.99
N ALA A 50 11.96 5.82 18.21
CA ALA A 50 11.95 7.21 18.69
C ALA A 50 12.39 7.34 20.17
N ILE A 51 12.21 6.29 20.98
CA ILE A 51 12.55 6.32 22.42
C ILE A 51 14.06 6.12 22.64
N TYR A 52 14.77 5.40 21.75
CA TYR A 52 16.21 5.15 21.92
C TYR A 52 17.11 6.37 21.68
N HIS A 53 16.66 7.38 20.94
CA HIS A 53 17.48 8.58 20.70
C HIS A 53 17.43 9.63 21.83
N GLN A 54 16.51 9.51 22.79
CA GLN A 54 16.45 10.44 23.93
C GLN A 54 17.31 10.01 25.13
N HIS A 55 17.79 8.76 25.16
CA HIS A 55 18.59 8.24 26.29
C HIS A 55 20.08 8.06 25.99
N ALA A 56 20.56 8.33 24.77
CA ALA A 56 21.95 8.10 24.38
C ALA A 56 22.88 9.33 24.51
N THR A 57 22.40 10.47 25.01
CA THR A 57 23.21 11.71 25.15
C THR A 57 23.44 12.14 26.61
N ALA A 58 23.12 11.28 27.59
CA ALA A 58 23.45 11.51 29.00
C ALA A 58 24.31 10.36 29.54
N SER A 59 25.63 10.42 29.33
CA SER A 59 26.66 9.71 30.11
C SER A 59 27.96 10.50 30.07
#